data_AF-A0A8S4BQH3-F1
#
_entry.id   AF-A0A8S4BQH3-F1
#
_cell.length_a   1.000
_cell.length_b   1.000
_cell.length_c   1.000
_cell.angle_alpha   90.00
_cell.angle_beta   90.00
_cell.angle_gamma   90.00
#
_symmetry.space_group_name_H-M   'P 1'
#
loop_
_entity.id
_entity.type
_entity.pdbx_description
1 polymer ?
#
loop_
_entity_poly.entity_id
_entity_poly.type
_entity_poly.pdbx_seq_one_letter_code
_entity_poly.pdbx_strand_id
1 'polypeptide(L)'
;MYDYVAQNDDELAFLKGQVITVLNKDDCDWWKGELNGREGLFPSNYVKLTTDTDPSTQPSHWTWAWIHSSRSEFSFSRTPSFT
;
A
#
# COMPACT_ATOMS: atom_id res chain seq x y z
N MET A 1 -1.78 1.99 -9.40
CA MET A 1 -3.15 2.44 -9.04
C MET A 1 -3.30 3.92 -9.36
N TYR A 2 -4.48 4.30 -9.84
CA TYR A 2 -4.90 5.68 -10.15
C TYR A 2 -6.01 6.10 -9.17
N ASP A 3 -6.28 7.39 -9.06
CA ASP A 3 -7.51 7.89 -8.45
C ASP A 3 -8.74 7.50 -9.29
N TYR A 4 -9.86 7.25 -8.61
CA TYR A 4 -11.14 6.98 -9.24
C TYR A 4 -12.21 7.86 -8.61
N VAL A 5 -12.86 8.65 -9.46
CA VAL A 5 -13.98 9.51 -9.09
C VAL A 5 -15.26 8.75 -9.44
N ALA A 6 -16.14 8.56 -8.44
CA ALA A 6 -17.46 8.00 -8.65
C ALA A 6 -18.25 8.88 -9.64
N GLN A 7 -18.81 8.25 -10.66
CA GLN A 7 -19.66 8.86 -11.68
C GLN A 7 -21.15 8.72 -11.33
N ASN A 8 -21.50 7.71 -10.53
CA ASN A 8 -22.86 7.43 -10.05
C ASN A 8 -22.89 7.30 -8.52
N ASP A 9 -24.06 7.47 -7.90
CA ASP A 9 -24.25 7.35 -6.44
C ASP A 9 -23.96 5.94 -5.90
N ASP A 10 -24.08 4.92 -6.76
CA ASP A 10 -23.77 3.52 -6.42
C ASP A 10 -22.27 3.19 -6.54
N GLU A 11 -21.43 4.13 -7.00
CA GLU A 11 -20.00 3.92 -7.23
C GLU A 11 -19.14 4.39 -6.06
N LEU A 12 -18.06 3.64 -5.79
CA LEU A 12 -17.13 3.94 -4.72
C LEU A 12 -15.94 4.73 -5.25
N ALA A 13 -15.84 6.01 -4.88
CA ALA A 13 -14.66 6.83 -5.16
C ALA A 13 -13.49 6.47 -4.23
N PHE A 14 -12.28 6.40 -4.77
CA PHE A 14 -11.06 6.12 -3.99
C PHE A 14 -9.84 6.82 -4.57
N LEU A 15 -8.85 7.06 -3.72
CA LEU A 15 -7.57 7.62 -4.08
C LEU A 15 -6.51 6.52 -4.20
N LYS A 16 -5.48 6.77 -5.01
CA LYS A 16 -4.31 5.92 -5.10
C LYS A 16 -3.71 5.68 -3.70
N GLY A 17 -3.53 4.42 -3.35
CA GLY A 17 -2.92 4.00 -2.08
C GLY A 17 -3.93 3.75 -0.95
N GLN A 18 -5.23 3.95 -1.20
CA GLN A 18 -6.26 3.53 -0.26
C GLN A 18 -6.51 2.02 -0.33
N VAL A 19 -6.80 1.43 0.82
CA VAL A 19 -7.16 0.02 0.94
C VAL A 19 -8.67 -0.07 1.01
N ILE A 20 -9.26 -0.82 0.07
CA ILE A 20 -10.70 -1.03 -0.04
C ILE A 20 -10.99 -2.46 0.42
N THR A 21 -11.99 -2.60 1.28
CA THR A 21 -12.47 -3.92 1.71
C THR A 21 -13.41 -4.46 0.62
N VAL A 22 -13.03 -5.54 -0.06
CA VAL A 22 -13.90 -6.17 -1.07
C VAL A 22 -15.02 -6.93 -0.38
N LEU A 23 -16.27 -6.52 -0.61
CA LEU A 23 -17.47 -7.15 -0.08
C LEU A 23 -18.07 -8.19 -1.04
N ASN A 24 -18.03 -7.90 -2.35
CA ASN A 24 -18.51 -8.81 -3.39
C ASN A 24 -17.62 -8.70 -4.65
N LYS A 25 -17.29 -9.85 -5.25
CA LYS A 25 -16.48 -9.98 -6.46
C LYS A 25 -17.04 -11.02 -7.45
N ASP A 26 -18.36 -11.23 -7.42
CA ASP A 26 -19.04 -12.17 -8.32
C ASP A 26 -18.91 -11.74 -9.78
N ASP A 27 -18.82 -10.43 -10.03
CA ASP A 27 -18.57 -9.83 -11.33
C ASP A 27 -17.06 -9.67 -11.64
N CYS A 28 -16.70 -9.84 -12.90
CA CYS A 28 -15.31 -9.70 -13.37
C CYS A 28 -14.89 -8.23 -13.52
N ASP A 29 -15.81 -7.36 -13.94
CA ASP A 29 -15.53 -5.97 -14.28
C ASP A 29 -15.72 -5.02 -13.09
N TRP A 30 -16.70 -5.30 -12.22
CA TRP A 30 -17.09 -4.41 -11.12
C TRP A 30 -17.17 -5.18 -9.81
N TRP A 31 -16.46 -4.71 -8.80
CA TRP A 31 -16.51 -5.28 -7.45
C TRP A 31 -17.24 -4.32 -6.53
N LYS A 32 -17.98 -4.88 -5.57
CA LYS A 32 -18.53 -4.11 -4.46
C LYS A 32 -17.50 -4.09 -3.33
N GLY A 33 -17.24 -2.91 -2.78
CA GLY A 33 -16.42 -2.80 -1.57
C GLY A 33 -16.81 -1.65 -0.68
N GLU A 34 -16.08 -1.56 0.42
CA GLU A 34 -16.27 -0.58 1.46
C GLU A 34 -14.96 0.18 1.72
N LEU A 35 -15.08 1.50 1.82
CA LEU A 35 -13.98 2.41 2.12
C LEU A 35 -14.48 3.51 3.06
N ASN A 36 -13.90 3.60 4.26
CA ASN A 36 -14.29 4.57 5.30
C ASN A 36 -15.80 4.53 5.63
N GLY A 37 -16.42 3.34 5.64
CA GLY A 37 -17.84 3.16 5.89
C GLY A 37 -18.75 3.56 4.73
N ARG A 38 -18.20 3.87 3.55
CA ARG A 38 -18.95 4.05 2.30
C ARG A 38 -18.86 2.79 1.48
N GLU A 39 -20.01 2.25 1.08
CA GLU A 39 -20.10 1.11 0.17
C GLU A 39 -20.38 1.58 -1.24
N GLY A 40 -19.81 0.90 -2.23
CA GLY A 40 -20.13 1.14 -3.62
C GLY A 40 -19.39 0.20 -4.58
N LEU A 41 -19.72 0.33 -5.85
CA LEU A 41 -19.12 -0.40 -6.95
C LEU A 41 -17.86 0.31 -7.46
N PHE A 42 -16.81 -0.45 -7.74
CA PHE A 42 -15.61 0.08 -8.37
C PHE A 42 -15.06 -0.90 -9.41
N PRO A 43 -14.35 -0.40 -10.44
CA PRO A 43 -13.77 -1.25 -11.46
C PRO A 43 -12.61 -2.08 -10.90
N SER A 44 -12.68 -3.39 -11.07
CA SER A 44 -11.66 -4.35 -10.60
C SER A 44 -10.27 -4.05 -11.18
N ASN A 45 -10.20 -3.52 -12.40
CA ASN A 45 -8.97 -3.15 -13.11
C ASN A 45 -8.16 -2.02 -12.43
N TYR A 46 -8.75 -1.29 -11.48
CA TYR A 46 -8.09 -0.18 -10.79
C TYR A 46 -7.52 -0.57 -9.43
N VAL A 47 -7.84 -1.76 -8.93
CA VAL A 47 -7.34 -2.29 -7.67
C VAL A 47 -6.38 -3.46 -7.89
N LYS A 48 -5.50 -3.69 -6.92
CA LYS A 48 -4.66 -4.89 -6.87
C LYS A 48 -4.92 -5.55 -5.52
N LEU A 49 -5.14 -6.86 -5.52
CA LEU A 49 -5.29 -7.60 -4.27
C LEU A 49 -4.00 -7.50 -3.45
N THR A 50 -4.12 -7.11 -2.19
CA THR A 50 -2.97 -6.96 -1.27
C THR A 50 -2.28 -8.29 -0.98
N THR A 51 -2.93 -9.42 -1.24
CA THR A 51 -2.31 -10.75 -1.19
C THR A 51 -1.32 -11.03 -2.32
N ASP A 52 -1.34 -10.24 -3.41
CA ASP A 52 -0.34 -10.26 -4.49
C ASP A 52 0.69 -9.12 -4.34
N THR A 53 0.66 -8.41 -3.20
CA THR A 53 1.74 -7.49 -2.84
C THR A 53 2.85 -8.30 -2.20
N ASP A 54 3.61 -8.91 -3.09
CA ASP A 54 5.05 -9.11 -3.01
C ASP A 54 5.69 -8.62 -1.69
N PRO A 55 6.23 -9.51 -0.84
CA PRO A 55 6.91 -9.15 0.40
C PRO A 55 8.18 -8.28 0.18
N SER A 56 8.47 -7.87 -1.06
CA SER A 56 9.57 -6.98 -1.43
C SER A 56 9.18 -5.49 -1.44
N THR A 57 7.92 -5.13 -1.14
CA THR A 57 7.59 -3.77 -0.65
C THR A 57 7.76 -3.65 0.87
N GLN A 58 8.52 -4.57 1.49
CA GLN A 58 9.32 -4.21 2.65
C GLN A 58 10.22 -3.03 2.25
N PRO A 59 10.28 -1.93 3.03
CA PRO A 59 11.28 -0.92 2.77
C PRO A 59 12.65 -1.62 2.82
N SER A 60 13.38 -1.61 1.71
CA SER A 60 14.81 -1.89 1.69
C SER A 60 15.58 -0.75 2.38
N HIS A 61 15.10 -0.30 3.54
CA HIS A 61 15.87 0.46 4.52
C HIS A 61 16.84 -0.50 5.25
N TRP A 62 17.70 -1.20 4.51
CA TRP A 62 18.98 -1.75 5.00
C TRP A 62 19.82 -2.43 3.90
N THR A 63 19.92 -1.90 2.67
CA THR A 63 20.83 -2.47 1.63
C THR A 63 22.18 -1.76 1.51
N TRP A 64 22.63 -0.97 2.50
CA TRP A 64 24.05 -0.54 2.58
C TRP A 64 24.67 -0.43 3.99
N ALA A 65 23.95 -0.69 5.09
CA ALA A 65 24.48 -0.46 6.45
C ALA A 65 25.17 -1.67 7.14
N TRP A 66 25.19 -2.87 6.55
CA TRP A 66 25.90 -4.05 7.12
C TRP A 66 27.00 -4.66 6.22
N ILE A 67 27.24 -4.14 5.02
CA ILE A 67 28.31 -4.62 4.12
C ILE A 67 29.36 -3.51 3.90
N HIS A 68 29.78 -2.87 4.99
CA HIS A 68 31.19 -2.57 5.15
C HIS A 68 31.73 -3.57 6.18
N SER A 69 31.90 -4.80 5.72
CA SER A 69 32.67 -5.79 6.46
C SER A 69 34.09 -5.27 6.63
N SER A 70 34.50 -5.13 7.88
CA SER A 70 35.86 -5.35 8.38
C SER A 70 37.00 -4.53 7.73
N ARG A 71 37.33 -3.39 8.33
CA ARG A 71 38.64 -3.20 8.99
C ARG A 71 38.72 -1.87 9.73
N SER A 72 39.09 -1.98 11.00
CA SER A 72 39.84 -0.98 11.77
C SER A 72 39.08 0.26 12.25
N GLU A 73 38.90 0.28 13.57
CA GLU A 73 38.80 1.45 14.45
C GLU A 73 37.65 2.44 14.15
N PHE A 74 36.69 2.56 15.06
CA PHE A 74 36.36 3.82 15.74
C PHE A 74 35.14 3.58 16.64
N SER A 75 35.36 3.74 17.94
CA SER A 75 34.30 3.76 18.95
C SER A 75 33.45 5.01 18.73
N PHE A 76 32.14 4.88 18.56
CA PHE A 76 31.24 6.03 18.71
C PHE A 76 29.91 5.62 19.33
N SER A 77 29.85 5.78 20.64
CA SER A 77 28.62 6.02 21.37
C SER A 77 28.00 7.33 20.90
N ARG A 78 26.72 7.31 20.51
CA ARG A 78 25.76 8.43 20.69
C ARG A 78 24.38 8.03 20.18
N THR A 79 23.42 8.08 21.09
CA THR A 79 21.98 8.02 20.81
C THR A 79 21.57 9.25 20.00
N PRO A 80 20.69 9.13 19.00
CA PRO A 80 20.12 10.31 18.36
C PRO A 80 18.95 10.82 19.21
N SER A 81 19.10 12.01 19.80
CA SER A 81 17.96 12.84 20.19
C SER A 81 17.49 13.64 18.98
N PHE A 82 16.17 13.61 18.80
CA PHE A 82 15.38 14.29 17.78
C PHE A 82 15.41 15.82 17.95
N THR A 83 15.36 16.57 16.85
CA THR A 83 14.53 17.77 16.77
C THR A 83 13.93 17.90 15.38
#